data_AF-A0A1S6HAW3-F1
#
_entry.id   AF-A0A1S6HAW3-F1
#
_cell.length_a   1.000
_cell.length_b   1.000
_cell.length_c   1.000
_cell.angle_alpha   90.00
_cell.angle_beta   90.00
_cell.angle_gamma   90.00
#
_symmetry.space_group_name_H-M   'P 1'
#
loop_
_entity.id
_entity.type
_entity.pdbx_description
1 polymer ?
#
loop_
_entity_poly.entity_id
_entity_poly.type
_entity_poly.pdbx_seq_one_letter_code
_entity_poly.pdbx_strand_id
1 'polypeptide(L)'
;MNYYQKLILRMVALVIFSYSLFSYIITPITKYVFYFILRIFYNQSLLTGNQIIIENNFLTFNNACAAVSAYYLIFILVILTKDISLKNIIKMLSFGFGAIFVANLLRLTFLISILEINEKFFDFWHLLIWKVIATLFVALVWILLIKRYKVNNTPIYSDLKYLIQNIKLFK
;
A
#
# COMPACT_ATOMS: atom_id res chain seq x y z
N MET A 1 1.19 -9.69 28.24
CA MET A 1 2.34 -8.88 27.82
C MET A 1 2.22 -7.48 28.39
N ASN A 2 3.30 -6.99 29.02
CA ASN A 2 3.44 -5.60 29.45
C ASN A 2 3.43 -4.67 28.22
N TYR A 3 3.10 -3.40 28.42
CA TYR A 3 3.12 -2.35 27.39
C TYR A 3 4.44 -2.31 26.62
N TYR A 4 5.58 -2.29 27.33
CA TYR A 4 6.91 -2.22 26.70
C TYR A 4 7.19 -3.39 25.78
N GLN A 5 6.76 -4.60 26.15
CA GLN A 5 6.91 -5.79 25.30
C GLN A 5 6.10 -5.65 24.01
N LYS A 6 4.87 -5.10 24.07
CA LYS A 6 4.05 -4.83 22.87
C LYS A 6 4.67 -3.75 21.99
N LEU A 7 5.26 -2.70 22.59
CA LEU A 7 5.96 -1.66 21.85
C LEU A 7 7.18 -2.23 21.12
N ILE A 8 8.04 -2.98 21.81
CA ILE A 8 9.22 -3.64 21.21
C ILE A 8 8.79 -4.56 20.07
N LEU A 9 7.76 -5.38 20.26
CA LEU A 9 7.26 -6.28 19.22
C LEU A 9 6.82 -5.51 17.96
N ARG A 10 6.14 -4.37 18.12
CA ARG A 10 5.73 -3.51 17.00
C ARG A 10 6.93 -2.92 16.28
N MET A 11 7.97 -2.49 17.00
CA MET A 11 9.21 -1.98 16.40
C MET A 11 9.98 -3.06 15.65
N VAL A 12 10.10 -4.25 16.24
CA VAL A 12 10.72 -5.42 15.58
C VAL A 12 9.94 -5.80 14.32
N ALA A 13 8.61 -5.76 14.36
CA ALA A 13 7.79 -6.02 13.17
C ALA A 13 8.09 -5.03 12.03
N LEU A 14 8.32 -3.74 12.32
CA LEU A 14 8.70 -2.77 11.28
C LEU A 14 10.06 -3.06 10.63
N VAL A 15 11.02 -3.57 11.41
CA VAL A 15 12.35 -3.94 10.91
C VAL A 15 12.27 -5.19 10.04
N ILE A 16 11.54 -6.22 10.51
CA ILE A 16 11.37 -7.48 9.77
C ILE A 16 10.61 -7.23 8.46
N PHE A 17 9.46 -6.54 8.54
CA PHE A 17 8.62 -6.25 7.39
C PHE A 17 9.04 -4.93 6.75
N SER A 18 10.26 -4.90 6.20
CA SER A 18 10.82 -3.72 5.55
C SER A 18 10.19 -3.42 4.19
N TYR A 19 10.38 -2.20 3.69
CA TYR A 19 9.96 -1.80 2.34
C TYR A 19 10.49 -2.75 1.25
N SER A 20 11.71 -3.25 1.39
CA SER A 20 12.31 -4.21 0.44
C SER A 20 11.54 -5.53 0.40
N LEU A 21 11.08 -6.02 1.56
CA LEU A 21 10.28 -7.24 1.63
C LEU A 21 8.91 -7.04 0.95
N PHE A 22 8.27 -5.89 1.21
CA PHE A 22 7.03 -5.52 0.50
C PHE A 22 7.25 -5.45 -1.01
N SER A 23 8.34 -4.84 -1.46
CA SER A 23 8.70 -4.77 -2.87
C SER A 23 8.88 -6.15 -3.49
N TYR A 24 9.56 -7.05 -2.78
CA TYR A 24 9.82 -8.42 -3.23
C TYR A 24 8.53 -9.25 -3.35
N ILE A 25 7.56 -9.03 -2.48
CA ILE A 25 6.29 -9.80 -2.45
C ILE A 25 5.23 -9.17 -3.37
N ILE A 26 4.96 -7.88 -3.22
CA ILE A 26 3.82 -7.20 -3.87
C ILE A 26 4.05 -7.00 -5.36
N THR A 27 5.29 -6.70 -5.77
CA THR A 27 5.62 -6.43 -7.18
C THR A 27 5.33 -7.63 -8.09
N PRO A 28 5.83 -8.85 -7.83
CA PRO A 28 5.52 -10.00 -8.68
C PRO A 28 4.03 -10.32 -8.66
N ILE A 29 3.35 -10.28 -7.51
CA ILE A 29 1.91 -10.55 -7.42
C ILE A 29 1.13 -9.58 -8.32
N THR A 30 1.40 -8.28 -8.17
CA THR A 30 0.72 -7.26 -8.99
C THR A 30 1.03 -7.45 -10.46
N LYS A 31 2.30 -7.71 -10.82
CA LYS A 31 2.73 -7.92 -12.20
C LYS A 31 1.97 -9.08 -12.86
N TYR A 32 1.94 -10.25 -12.21
CA TYR A 32 1.30 -11.44 -12.78
C TYR A 32 -0.23 -11.32 -12.83
N VAL A 33 -0.86 -10.77 -11.79
CA VAL A 33 -2.32 -10.57 -11.81
C VAL A 33 -2.72 -9.52 -12.84
N PHE A 34 -1.95 -8.43 -12.94
CA PHE A 34 -2.21 -7.41 -13.95
C PHE A 34 -2.00 -7.94 -15.36
N TYR A 35 -0.93 -8.69 -15.63
CA TYR A 35 -0.72 -9.36 -16.90
C TYR A 35 -1.87 -10.32 -17.24
N PHE A 36 -2.36 -11.09 -16.27
CA PHE A 36 -3.52 -11.95 -16.47
C PHE A 36 -4.76 -11.16 -16.89
N ILE A 37 -5.05 -10.04 -16.23
CA ILE A 37 -6.14 -9.14 -16.61
C ILE A 37 -5.94 -8.58 -18.01
N LEU A 38 -4.72 -8.15 -18.35
CA LEU A 38 -4.43 -7.59 -19.67
C LEU A 38 -4.66 -8.59 -20.79
N ARG A 39 -4.30 -9.87 -20.61
CA ARG A 39 -4.56 -10.91 -21.62
C ARG A 39 -6.04 -11.07 -21.97
N ILE A 40 -6.96 -10.68 -21.08
CA ILE A 40 -8.40 -10.71 -21.33
C ILE A 40 -8.80 -9.64 -22.37
N PHE A 41 -8.13 -8.49 -22.34
CA PHE A 41 -8.41 -7.36 -23.24
C PHE A 41 -7.50 -7.35 -24.47
N TYR A 42 -6.25 -7.80 -24.33
CA TYR A 42 -5.19 -7.74 -25.32
C TYR A 42 -4.56 -9.10 -25.54
N ASN A 43 -5.09 -9.83 -26.53
CA ASN A 43 -4.70 -11.21 -26.84
C ASN A 43 -3.22 -11.39 -27.18
N GLN A 44 -2.53 -10.35 -27.69
CA GLN A 44 -1.12 -10.39 -28.10
C GLN A 44 -0.16 -9.85 -27.04
N SER A 45 -0.61 -9.62 -25.80
CA SER A 45 0.28 -9.14 -24.73
C SER A 45 1.35 -10.18 -24.37
N LEU A 46 2.63 -9.76 -24.34
CA LEU A 46 3.77 -10.61 -24.01
C LEU A 46 4.43 -10.11 -22.72
N LEU A 47 4.75 -11.03 -21.80
CA LEU A 47 5.51 -10.72 -20.58
C LEU A 47 6.96 -11.17 -20.73
N THR A 48 7.91 -10.24 -20.74
CA THR A 48 9.35 -10.52 -20.84
C THR A 48 10.08 -9.89 -19.66
N GLY A 49 10.43 -10.70 -18.65
CA GLY A 49 11.11 -10.22 -17.44
C GLY A 49 10.24 -9.23 -16.65
N ASN A 50 10.64 -7.95 -16.66
CA ASN A 50 9.91 -6.84 -16.04
C ASN A 50 9.16 -5.95 -17.05
N GLN A 51 9.15 -6.32 -18.32
CA GLN A 51 8.44 -5.60 -19.36
C GLN A 51 7.17 -6.34 -19.74
N ILE A 52 6.09 -5.57 -19.93
CA ILE A 52 4.87 -6.02 -20.58
C ILE A 52 4.84 -5.33 -21.94
N ILE A 53 4.81 -6.12 -23.01
CA ILE A 53 4.73 -5.65 -24.39
C ILE A 53 3.27 -5.77 -24.81
N ILE A 54 2.68 -4.65 -25.19
CA ILE A 54 1.31 -4.58 -25.71
C ILE A 54 1.40 -3.95 -27.08
N GLU A 55 1.16 -4.75 -28.11
CA GLU A 55 1.36 -4.35 -29.50
C GLU A 55 2.80 -3.83 -29.71
N ASN A 56 2.99 -2.51 -29.87
CA ASN A 56 4.29 -1.86 -30.04
C ASN A 56 4.75 -1.04 -28.83
N ASN A 57 3.98 -1.04 -27.73
CA ASN A 57 4.29 -0.27 -26.53
C ASN A 57 4.99 -1.13 -25.48
N PHE A 58 6.05 -0.58 -24.89
CA PHE A 58 6.84 -1.23 -23.84
C PHE A 58 6.52 -0.63 -22.47
N LEU A 59 5.95 -1.44 -21.58
CA LEU A 59 5.67 -1.03 -20.21
C LEU A 59 6.67 -1.68 -19.25
N THR A 60 7.59 -0.89 -18.71
CA THR A 60 8.52 -1.34 -17.66
C THR A 60 7.82 -1.32 -16.31
N PHE A 61 7.57 -2.50 -15.75
CA PHE A 61 6.93 -2.66 -14.46
C PHE A 61 7.93 -2.41 -13.32
N ASN A 62 7.65 -1.43 -12.47
CA ASN A 62 8.49 -1.06 -11.33
C ASN A 62 7.70 -1.04 -10.01
N ASN A 63 8.37 -0.68 -8.91
CA ASN A 63 7.76 -0.64 -7.57
C ASN A 63 6.62 0.40 -7.45
N ALA A 64 6.67 1.48 -8.25
CA ALA A 64 5.59 2.47 -8.27
C ALA A 64 4.34 1.92 -8.98
N CYS A 65 4.50 1.11 -10.03
CA CYS A 65 3.41 0.36 -10.67
C CYS A 65 2.75 -0.62 -9.70
N ALA A 66 3.54 -1.24 -8.82
CA ALA A 66 3.05 -2.14 -7.77
C ALA A 66 2.47 -1.42 -6.54
N ALA A 67 2.50 -0.09 -6.50
CA ALA A 67 2.02 0.73 -5.37
C ALA A 67 2.63 0.34 -4.01
N VAL A 68 3.87 -0.17 -3.99
CA VAL A 68 4.54 -0.73 -2.79
C VAL A 68 4.50 0.23 -1.60
N SER A 69 4.71 1.53 -1.85
CA SER A 69 4.67 2.57 -0.82
C SER A 69 3.32 2.69 -0.12
N ALA A 70 2.20 2.49 -0.83
CA ALA A 70 0.87 2.55 -0.24
C ALA A 70 0.62 1.40 0.74
N TYR A 71 1.01 0.17 0.34
CA TYR A 71 0.94 -0.99 1.23
C TYR A 71 1.78 -0.79 2.48
N TYR A 72 3.02 -0.33 2.29
CA TYR A 72 3.94 -0.10 3.39
C TYR A 72 3.45 1.01 4.33
N LEU A 73 2.84 2.08 3.80
CA LEU A 73 2.25 3.14 4.61
C LEU A 73 1.08 2.62 5.46
N ILE A 74 0.14 1.86 4.90
CA ILE A 74 -0.94 1.23 5.69
C ILE A 74 -0.37 0.29 6.74
N PHE A 75 0.66 -0.48 6.39
CA PHE A 75 1.33 -1.37 7.34
C PHE A 75 1.89 -0.59 8.53
N ILE A 76 2.66 0.47 8.27
CA ILE A 76 3.22 1.33 9.31
C ILE A 76 2.11 1.92 10.18
N LEU A 77 1.06 2.48 9.58
CA LEU A 77 -0.05 3.10 10.33
C LEU A 77 -0.73 2.10 11.26
N VAL A 78 -1.03 0.89 10.78
CA VAL A 78 -1.66 -0.15 11.59
C VAL A 78 -0.72 -0.62 12.71
N ILE A 79 0.54 -0.92 12.40
CA ILE A 79 1.51 -1.45 13.37
C ILE A 79 1.87 -0.40 14.41
N LEU A 80 1.99 0.88 14.05
CA LEU A 80 2.31 1.94 15.00
C LEU A 80 1.12 2.44 15.82
N THR A 81 -0.07 1.90 15.60
CA THR A 81 -1.23 2.27 16.40
C THR A 81 -1.32 1.45 17.68
N LYS A 82 -1.46 2.14 18.80
CA LYS A 82 -1.52 1.55 20.14
C LYS A 82 -2.84 0.79 20.38
N ASP A 83 -2.76 -0.27 21.17
CA ASP A 83 -3.89 -1.08 21.68
C ASP A 83 -4.79 -1.76 20.63
N ILE A 84 -4.25 -2.03 19.44
CA ILE A 84 -4.94 -2.90 18.47
C ILE A 84 -4.63 -4.37 18.79
N SER A 85 -5.67 -5.20 18.91
CA SER A 85 -5.50 -6.64 19.08
C SER A 85 -4.91 -7.28 17.82
N LEU A 86 -4.10 -8.34 17.95
CA LEU A 86 -3.46 -9.01 16.81
C LEU A 86 -4.48 -9.45 15.74
N LYS A 87 -5.65 -9.94 16.18
CA LYS A 87 -6.77 -10.30 15.30
C LYS A 87 -7.26 -9.11 14.47
N ASN A 88 -7.36 -7.93 15.08
CA ASN A 88 -7.76 -6.72 14.37
C ASN A 88 -6.64 -6.19 13.47
N ILE A 89 -5.37 -6.29 13.87
CA ILE A 89 -4.22 -5.95 13.02
C ILE A 89 -4.28 -6.74 11.71
N ILE A 90 -4.40 -8.07 11.80
CA ILE A 90 -4.45 -8.94 10.61
C ILE A 90 -5.65 -8.56 9.73
N LYS A 91 -6.84 -8.39 10.32
CA LYS A 91 -8.04 -7.99 9.57
C LYS A 91 -7.90 -6.62 8.90
N MET A 92 -7.31 -5.64 9.59
CA MET A 92 -7.08 -4.29 9.06
C MET A 92 -6.07 -4.33 7.91
N LEU A 93 -4.97 -5.06 8.05
CA LEU A 93 -3.97 -5.22 7.00
C LEU A 93 -4.57 -5.95 5.79
N SER A 94 -5.28 -7.07 5.98
CA SER A 94 -5.91 -7.79 4.88
C SER A 94 -6.92 -6.92 4.13
N PHE A 95 -7.76 -6.17 4.84
CA PHE A 95 -8.72 -5.26 4.21
C PHE A 95 -8.03 -4.09 3.49
N GLY A 96 -7.07 -3.44 4.14
CA GLY A 96 -6.34 -2.31 3.57
C GLY A 96 -5.52 -2.70 2.34
N PHE A 97 -4.80 -3.83 2.42
CA PHE A 97 -4.03 -4.36 1.29
C PHE A 97 -4.94 -4.80 0.14
N GLY A 98 -6.07 -5.43 0.43
CA GLY A 98 -7.07 -5.76 -0.58
C GLY A 98 -7.61 -4.52 -1.29
N ALA A 99 -7.95 -3.47 -0.54
CA ALA A 99 -8.43 -2.21 -1.10
C ALA A 99 -7.37 -1.52 -1.99
N ILE A 100 -6.11 -1.44 -1.53
CA ILE A 100 -5.01 -0.89 -2.33
C ILE A 100 -4.77 -1.74 -3.58
N PHE A 101 -4.85 -3.07 -3.48
CA PHE A 101 -4.64 -3.97 -4.61
C PHE A 101 -5.67 -3.76 -5.71
N VAL A 102 -6.95 -3.74 -5.34
CA VAL A 102 -8.03 -3.50 -6.29
C VAL A 102 -7.90 -2.11 -6.93
N ALA A 103 -7.68 -1.07 -6.14
CA ALA A 103 -7.50 0.28 -6.67
C ALA A 103 -6.28 0.40 -7.58
N ASN A 104 -5.18 -0.29 -7.26
CA ASN A 104 -3.99 -0.30 -8.09
C ASN A 104 -4.21 -1.02 -9.42
N LEU A 105 -4.92 -2.16 -9.42
CA LEU A 105 -5.27 -2.85 -10.66
C LEU A 105 -6.15 -1.97 -11.56
N LEU A 106 -7.16 -1.32 -10.99
CA LEU A 106 -8.02 -0.37 -11.71
C LEU A 106 -7.22 0.81 -12.28
N ARG A 107 -6.26 1.34 -11.52
CA ARG A 107 -5.35 2.39 -12.00
C ARG A 107 -4.55 1.91 -13.20
N LEU A 108 -3.95 0.73 -13.11
CA LEU A 108 -3.09 0.22 -14.17
C LEU A 108 -3.89 -0.06 -15.45
N THR A 109 -5.07 -0.67 -15.35
CA THR A 109 -5.94 -0.89 -16.52
C THR A 109 -6.39 0.42 -17.14
N PHE A 110 -6.81 1.40 -16.33
CA PHE A 110 -7.21 2.73 -16.82
C PHE A 110 -6.06 3.44 -17.54
N LEU A 111 -4.86 3.43 -16.95
CA LEU A 111 -3.71 4.11 -17.56
C LEU A 111 -3.30 3.47 -18.89
N ILE A 112 -3.35 2.15 -19.02
CA ILE A 112 -3.07 1.48 -20.30
C ILE A 112 -4.09 1.87 -21.36
N SER A 113 -5.38 1.92 -21.01
CA SER A 113 -6.40 2.37 -21.99
C SER A 113 -6.19 3.81 -22.47
N ILE A 114 -5.58 4.67 -21.67
CA ILE A 114 -5.24 6.05 -22.09
C ILE A 114 -3.99 6.06 -22.97
N LEU A 115 -3.00 5.23 -22.65
CA LEU A 115 -1.75 5.16 -23.40
C LEU A 115 -2.00 4.84 -24.88
N GLU A 116 -2.95 3.97 -25.17
CA GLU A 116 -3.35 3.61 -26.54
C GLU A 116 -3.95 4.77 -27.33
N ILE A 117 -4.54 5.75 -26.64
CA ILE A 117 -5.15 6.91 -27.27
C ILE A 117 -4.09 7.99 -27.50
N ASN A 118 -3.33 8.35 -26.46
CA ASN A 118 -2.35 9.44 -26.54
C ASN A 118 -1.35 9.44 -25.37
N GLU A 119 -0.06 9.41 -25.69
CA GLU A 119 1.04 9.43 -24.71
C GLU A 119 1.06 10.69 -23.82
N LYS A 120 0.75 11.88 -24.36
CA LYS A 120 0.74 13.12 -23.56
C LYS A 120 -0.39 13.12 -22.53
N PHE A 121 -1.54 12.55 -22.89
CA PHE A 121 -2.63 12.37 -21.93
C PHE A 121 -2.28 11.35 -20.87
N PHE A 122 -1.57 10.28 -21.24
CA PHE A 122 -1.08 9.28 -20.29
C PHE A 122 -0.22 9.94 -19.20
N ASP A 123 0.77 10.77 -19.56
CA ASP A 123 1.65 11.40 -18.57
C ASP A 123 0.89 12.29 -17.59
N PHE A 124 -0.06 13.09 -18.09
CA PHE A 124 -0.90 13.92 -17.25
C PHE A 124 -1.71 13.08 -16.25
N TRP A 125 -2.42 12.06 -16.73
CA TRP A 125 -3.25 11.20 -15.90
C TRP A 125 -2.42 10.35 -14.94
N HIS A 126 -1.26 9.87 -15.38
CA HIS A 126 -0.32 9.11 -14.58
C HIS A 126 0.13 9.92 -13.35
N LEU A 127 0.58 11.16 -13.57
CA LEU A 127 1.00 12.05 -12.49
C LEU A 127 -0.16 12.44 -11.57
N LEU A 128 -1.32 12.77 -12.14
CA LEU A 128 -2.51 13.15 -11.37
C LEU A 128 -2.96 12.00 -10.45
N ILE A 129 -3.10 10.79 -11.00
CA ILE A 129 -3.52 9.64 -10.22
C ILE A 129 -2.47 9.28 -9.18
N TRP A 130 -1.19 9.29 -9.56
CA TRP A 130 -0.12 8.89 -8.65
C TRP A 130 0.07 9.86 -7.49
N LYS A 131 0.13 11.17 -7.74
CA LYS A 131 0.45 12.14 -6.69
C LYS A 131 -0.77 12.53 -5.87
N VAL A 132 -1.92 12.75 -6.52
CA VAL A 132 -3.10 13.30 -5.85
C VAL A 132 -4.03 12.19 -5.41
N ILE A 133 -4.54 11.41 -6.37
CA ILE A 133 -5.62 10.46 -6.10
C ILE A 133 -5.13 9.31 -5.20
N ALA A 134 -3.94 8.75 -5.44
CA ALA A 134 -3.41 7.65 -4.65
C ALA A 134 -3.18 8.08 -3.19
N THR A 135 -2.63 9.28 -2.95
CA THR A 135 -2.41 9.80 -1.59
C THR A 135 -3.73 9.96 -0.83
N LEU A 136 -4.72 10.59 -1.47
CA LEU A 136 -6.07 10.73 -0.90
C LEU A 136 -6.71 9.38 -0.65
N PHE A 137 -6.56 8.43 -1.57
CA PHE A 137 -7.11 7.09 -1.45
C PHE A 137 -6.52 6.34 -0.25
N VAL A 138 -5.19 6.38 -0.03
CA VAL A 138 -4.59 5.74 1.16
C VAL A 138 -5.11 6.37 2.45
N ALA A 139 -5.25 7.70 2.49
CA ALA A 139 -5.84 8.39 3.64
C ALA A 139 -7.29 7.97 3.89
N LEU A 140 -8.11 7.84 2.83
CA LEU A 140 -9.48 7.35 2.92
C LEU A 140 -9.53 5.90 3.41
N VAL A 141 -8.70 5.00 2.88
CA VAL A 141 -8.59 3.61 3.34
C VAL A 141 -8.24 3.57 4.82
N TRP A 142 -7.28 4.38 5.26
CA TRP A 142 -6.94 4.48 6.68
C TRP A 142 -8.11 4.96 7.54
N ILE A 143 -8.80 6.03 7.13
CA ILE A 143 -9.97 6.56 7.83
C ILE A 143 -11.10 5.51 7.93
N LEU A 144 -11.32 4.75 6.86
CA LEU A 144 -12.29 3.65 6.85
C LEU A 144 -11.88 2.54 7.81
N LEU A 145 -10.59 2.17 7.85
CA LEU A 145 -10.07 1.17 8.78
C LEU A 145 -10.27 1.58 10.24
N ILE A 146 -9.89 2.80 10.62
CA ILE A 146 -10.05 3.26 12.02
C ILE A 146 -11.52 3.30 12.43
N LYS A 147 -12.42 3.74 11.53
CA LYS A 147 -13.87 3.79 11.80
C LYS A 147 -14.44 2.38 11.92
N ARG A 148 -14.12 1.49 10.99
CA ARG A 148 -14.65 0.12 10.95
C ARG A 148 -14.23 -0.71 12.16
N TYR A 149 -12.98 -0.56 12.60
CA TYR A 149 -12.41 -1.33 13.72
C TYR A 149 -12.43 -0.58 15.05
N LYS A 150 -13.09 0.59 15.11
CA LYS A 150 -13.26 1.42 16.32
C LYS A 150 -11.93 1.71 17.02
N VAL A 151 -10.93 2.10 16.23
CA VAL A 151 -9.59 2.43 16.72
C VAL A 151 -9.61 3.84 17.29
N ASN A 152 -9.39 3.96 18.60
CA ASN A 152 -9.43 5.25 19.30
C ASN A 152 -8.04 5.90 19.48
N ASN A 153 -6.98 5.17 19.16
CA ASN A 153 -5.61 5.63 19.31
C ASN A 153 -5.04 6.15 18.00
N THR A 154 -4.09 7.07 18.10
CA THR A 154 -3.37 7.61 16.96
C THR A 154 -2.01 6.91 16.82
N PRO A 155 -1.57 6.59 15.58
CA PRO A 155 -0.25 6.02 15.36
C PRO A 155 0.83 6.93 15.96
N ILE A 156 1.81 6.33 16.65
CA ILE A 156 2.96 7.02 17.27
C ILE A 156 2.59 7.94 18.45
N TYR A 157 1.67 8.88 18.28
CA TYR A 157 1.34 9.90 19.27
C TYR A 157 0.79 9.30 20.57
N SER A 158 -0.11 8.32 20.49
CA SER A 158 -0.65 7.64 21.69
C SER A 158 0.45 6.94 22.51
N ASP A 159 1.51 6.45 21.85
CA ASP A 159 2.65 5.84 22.51
C ASP A 159 3.58 6.88 23.14
N LEU A 160 3.91 7.95 22.41
CA LEU A 160 4.72 9.06 22.92
C LEU A 160 4.07 9.71 24.16
N LYS A 161 2.77 10.02 24.09
CA LYS A 161 2.01 10.58 25.21
C LYS A 161 2.11 9.69 26.45
N TYR A 162 1.98 8.38 26.27
CA TYR A 162 2.06 7.41 27.37
C TYR A 162 3.47 7.34 27.98
N LEU A 163 4.52 7.34 27.17
CA LEU A 163 5.90 7.30 27.65
C LEU A 163 6.26 8.57 28.42
N ILE A 164 5.91 9.75 27.91
CA ILE A 164 6.17 11.04 28.57
C ILE A 164 5.52 11.10 29.96
N GLN A 165 4.26 10.65 30.08
CA GLN A 165 3.54 10.62 31.36
C GLN A 165 4.20 9.71 32.40
N ASN A 166 4.83 8.61 31.98
CA ASN A 166 5.43 7.63 32.89
C ASN A 166 6.87 7.96 33.31
N ILE A 167 7.58 8.83 32.59
CA ILE A 167 9.01 9.11 32.85
C ILE A 167 9.23 10.13 33.98
N LYS A 168 8.20 10.62 34.69
CA LYS A 168 8.32 11.68 35.74
C LYS A 168 9.02 12.97 35.28
N LEU A 169 9.23 13.19 33.97
CA LEU A 169 9.82 14.44 33.44
C LEU A 169 8.89 15.67 33.63
N PHE A 170 7.67 15.47 34.12
CA PHE A 170 6.70 16.51 34.47
C PHE A 170 6.11 16.30 35.89
N LYS A 171 6.97 16.09 36.88
CA LYS A 171 6.63 16.31 38.30
C LYS A 171 7.51 17.40 38.88
#